data_AF-A0A7C5WPV4-F1
#
_entry.id   AF-A0A7C5WPV4-F1
#
_cell.length_a   1.000
_cell.length_b   1.000
_cell.length_c   1.000
_cell.angle_alpha   90.00
_cell.angle_beta   90.00
_cell.angle_gamma   90.00
#
_symmetry.space_group_name_H-M   'P 1'
#
loop_
_entity.id
_entity.type
_entity.pdbx_description
1 polymer ?
#
loop_
_entity_poly.entity_id
_entity_poly.type
_entity_poly.pdbx_seq_one_letter_code
_entity_poly.pdbx_strand_id
1 'polypeptide(L)'
;MKTFTKQHVPRFFRRLRLITATIPIVLSWTSGCAARGVVADGNPGAVHAERVVIDSDAPRPPFEFADADEAFLDEIQRAAFDFFWNEADERTGLVPDRTSSDVVSVAGVGFELSALPIGVERGWITRRQGEARARLVLSSLLAQPTNRKAGLFFHFLNPHDASPKRVGTELVVSTVDSAILLAGAITAGQYFGGEVAALGDQLVADADWAFFADHDHPDGEGFLTLGWKPVSDDDPTGKGEILPYFWLDSGDEHRLATFMAVCSPDPDHRLDPAVYYRLRRMLGWHKGEVVWFPYSGALFTAFFAHCWIDYAHLGVDNPSAWGVEQRARVDWWENSRRMVH
;
A
#
# COMPACT_ATOMS: atom_id res chain seq x y z
N MET A 1 -5.57 47.34 38.62
CA MET A 1 -4.86 48.63 38.79
C MET A 1 -3.44 48.33 39.26
N LYS A 2 -2.44 48.68 38.42
CA LYS A 2 -0.97 48.76 38.66
C LYS A 2 -0.21 47.43 38.86
N THR A 3 0.51 46.85 37.88
CA THR A 3 1.80 47.20 37.22
C THR A 3 2.96 47.51 38.16
N PHE A 4 4.08 46.77 38.08
CA PHE A 4 5.50 47.20 38.27
C PHE A 4 6.40 46.01 37.84
N THR A 5 6.91 45.94 36.60
CA THR A 5 8.18 46.45 36.03
C THR A 5 9.47 45.67 36.34
N LYS A 6 10.18 45.39 35.24
CA LYS A 6 11.54 44.84 35.08
C LYS A 6 12.64 45.79 35.61
N GLN A 7 13.81 45.22 35.97
CA GLN A 7 15.18 45.72 35.70
C GLN A 7 16.18 44.58 36.04
N HIS A 8 16.93 44.00 35.08
CA HIS A 8 18.21 44.42 34.46
C HIS A 8 19.47 44.22 35.33
N VAL A 9 20.36 43.34 34.88
CA VAL A 9 21.80 43.30 35.19
C VAL A 9 22.57 43.21 33.85
N PRO A 10 23.65 43.98 33.61
CA PRO A 10 24.24 44.14 32.29
C PRO A 10 25.67 43.57 32.12
N ARG A 11 26.14 43.61 30.85
CA ARG A 11 27.54 43.59 30.33
C ARG A 11 28.17 42.20 30.12
N PHE A 12 28.88 41.87 29.02
CA PHE A 12 29.75 42.68 28.16
C PHE A 12 30.00 42.03 26.77
N PHE A 13 30.45 42.86 25.82
CA PHE A 13 30.66 42.64 24.37
C PHE A 13 31.81 41.68 23.99
N ARG A 14 31.68 41.00 22.84
CA ARG A 14 32.76 40.89 21.84
C ARG A 14 32.22 40.95 20.40
N ARG A 15 32.87 41.80 19.61
CA ARG A 15 32.61 42.16 18.21
C ARG A 15 33.15 41.07 17.27
N LEU A 16 32.48 40.81 16.16
CA LEU A 16 33.17 40.55 14.89
C LEU A 16 32.38 41.17 13.73
N ARG A 17 33.12 41.86 12.86
CA ARG A 17 32.63 42.67 11.73
C ARG A 17 32.23 41.77 10.56
N LEU A 18 31.09 42.06 9.94
CA LEU A 18 30.77 41.64 8.58
C LEU A 18 31.68 42.38 7.60
N ILE A 19 32.40 41.64 6.77
CA ILE A 19 33.04 42.14 5.55
C ILE A 19 32.37 41.41 4.39
N THR A 20 31.63 42.16 3.59
CA THR A 20 31.12 41.76 2.28
C THR A 20 32.27 41.72 1.29
N ALA A 21 32.50 40.56 0.68
CA ALA A 21 33.35 40.42 -0.50
C ALA A 21 32.60 39.58 -1.54
N THR A 22 32.19 40.26 -2.61
CA THR A 22 31.73 39.68 -3.88
C THR A 22 32.91 39.06 -4.61
N ILE A 23 32.82 37.78 -4.98
CA ILE A 23 33.75 37.08 -5.88
C ILE A 23 32.91 36.22 -6.85
N PRO A 24 33.21 36.23 -8.16
CA PRO A 24 32.37 35.61 -9.19
C PRO A 24 32.52 34.09 -9.20
N ILE A 25 31.42 33.37 -9.43
CA ILE A 25 31.43 31.93 -9.68
C ILE A 25 31.55 31.71 -11.18
N VAL A 26 32.71 31.19 -11.60
CA VAL A 26 32.98 30.67 -12.94
C VAL A 26 32.71 29.16 -12.90
N LEU A 27 31.95 28.65 -13.88
CA LEU A 27 31.76 27.23 -14.14
C LEU A 27 33.09 26.53 -14.40
N SER A 28 33.30 25.38 -13.77
CA SER A 28 34.00 24.27 -14.43
C SER A 28 33.46 22.93 -13.93
N TRP A 29 33.11 22.10 -14.90
CA TRP A 29 32.65 20.73 -14.76
C TRP A 29 33.83 19.78 -14.51
N THR A 30 33.47 18.55 -14.14
CA THR A 30 34.24 17.31 -14.15
C THR A 30 35.04 16.97 -12.89
N SER A 31 34.51 16.02 -12.13
CA SER A 31 35.24 14.81 -11.70
C SER A 31 34.22 13.81 -11.15
N GLY A 32 33.69 12.97 -12.04
CA GLY A 32 32.89 11.81 -11.69
C GLY A 32 33.77 10.73 -11.08
N CYS A 33 33.25 10.04 -10.07
CA CYS A 33 33.85 8.81 -9.55
C CYS A 33 33.80 7.75 -10.65
N ALA A 34 34.98 7.20 -10.98
CA ALA A 34 35.18 6.26 -12.07
C ALA A 34 34.45 4.94 -11.81
N ALA A 35 33.49 4.62 -12.68
CA ALA A 35 33.05 3.25 -12.90
C ALA A 35 34.22 2.48 -13.54
N ARG A 36 34.64 1.37 -12.92
CA ARG A 36 35.54 0.41 -13.58
C ARG A 36 34.79 -0.19 -14.76
N GLY A 37 35.33 0.02 -15.95
CA GLY A 37 34.79 -0.49 -17.20
C GLY A 37 34.77 -2.00 -17.26
N VAL A 38 33.59 -2.55 -17.50
CA VAL A 38 33.44 -3.81 -18.21
C VAL A 38 33.48 -3.43 -19.69
N VAL A 39 34.59 -3.73 -20.37
CA VAL A 39 34.59 -3.80 -21.82
C VAL A 39 33.98 -5.15 -22.16
N ALA A 40 32.73 -5.14 -22.60
CA ALA A 40 32.18 -6.19 -23.43
C ALA A 40 31.92 -5.58 -24.80
N ASP A 41 32.62 -6.09 -25.80
CA ASP A 41 32.44 -5.75 -27.20
C ASP A 41 31.00 -5.99 -27.64
N GLY A 42 30.47 -5.05 -28.43
CA GLY A 42 29.15 -5.11 -29.03
C GLY A 42 28.26 -3.98 -28.53
N ASN A 43 27.64 -3.26 -29.47
CA ASN A 43 26.46 -2.45 -29.18
C ASN A 43 25.58 -3.23 -28.20
N PRO A 44 25.21 -2.72 -27.00
CA PRO A 44 24.27 -3.43 -26.16
C PRO A 44 22.97 -3.43 -26.96
N GLY A 45 22.71 -4.54 -27.67
CA GLY A 45 21.48 -4.70 -28.43
C GLY A 45 20.33 -4.34 -27.51
N ALA A 46 19.33 -3.65 -28.05
CA ALA A 46 18.16 -3.24 -27.28
C ALA A 46 17.73 -4.38 -26.34
N VAL A 47 17.67 -4.11 -25.04
CA VAL A 47 17.16 -5.10 -24.08
C VAL A 47 15.68 -5.25 -24.39
N HIS A 48 15.37 -6.32 -25.11
CA HIS A 48 14.01 -6.72 -25.42
C HIS A 48 13.36 -7.19 -24.12
N ALA A 49 12.49 -6.36 -23.53
CA ALA A 49 11.84 -6.66 -22.26
C ALA A 49 11.14 -8.03 -22.32
N GLU A 50 10.56 -8.39 -23.47
CA GLU A 50 9.92 -9.67 -23.75
C GLU A 50 10.85 -10.90 -23.61
N ARG A 51 12.17 -10.69 -23.64
CA ARG A 51 13.19 -11.73 -23.45
C ARG A 51 13.69 -11.81 -22.01
N VAL A 52 13.39 -10.81 -21.18
CA VAL A 52 13.83 -10.78 -19.79
C VAL A 52 12.87 -11.63 -18.95
N VAL A 53 13.44 -12.59 -18.24
CA VAL A 53 12.74 -13.42 -17.26
C VAL A 53 13.44 -13.27 -15.93
N ILE A 54 12.71 -12.84 -14.91
CA ILE A 54 13.21 -12.73 -13.54
C ILE A 54 12.71 -13.95 -12.79
N ASP A 55 13.60 -14.91 -12.57
CA ASP A 55 13.34 -16.15 -11.83
C ASP A 55 14.61 -16.62 -11.10
N SER A 56 14.42 -17.62 -10.23
CA SER A 56 15.52 -18.35 -9.61
C SER A 56 15.07 -19.70 -9.06
N ASP A 57 16.04 -20.58 -8.81
CA ASP A 57 15.86 -21.83 -8.06
C ASP A 57 16.00 -21.64 -6.54
N ALA A 58 15.83 -20.42 -6.03
CA ALA A 58 15.95 -20.15 -4.60
C ALA A 58 14.87 -20.93 -3.80
N PRO A 59 15.20 -21.41 -2.58
CA PRO A 59 14.23 -22.09 -1.72
C PRO A 59 13.01 -21.21 -1.44
N ARG A 60 11.82 -21.78 -1.58
CA ARG A 60 10.53 -21.11 -1.39
C ARG A 60 9.88 -21.51 -0.06
N PRO A 61 8.99 -20.68 0.51
CA PRO A 61 8.21 -21.06 1.67
C PRO A 61 7.33 -22.30 1.40
N PRO A 62 6.91 -23.03 2.45
CA PRO A 62 7.15 -22.74 3.86
C PRO A 62 8.61 -22.97 4.27
N PHE A 63 9.14 -22.06 5.09
CA PHE A 63 10.47 -22.21 5.68
C PHE A 63 10.36 -22.90 7.02
N GLU A 64 11.34 -23.76 7.34
CA GLU A 64 11.48 -24.35 8.67
C GLU A 64 12.49 -23.53 9.48
N PHE A 65 12.09 -23.09 10.66
CA PHE A 65 12.97 -22.35 11.59
C PHE A 65 13.32 -23.22 12.79
N ALA A 66 14.42 -22.88 13.47
CA ALA A 66 14.77 -23.53 14.73
C ALA A 66 13.75 -23.16 15.82
N ASP A 67 13.53 -24.06 16.80
CA ASP A 67 12.54 -23.86 17.87
C ASP A 67 12.69 -22.50 18.61
N ALA A 68 13.92 -22.03 18.78
CA ALA A 68 14.19 -20.74 19.43
C ALA A 68 13.77 -19.55 18.55
N ASP A 69 13.99 -19.64 17.23
CA ASP A 69 13.56 -18.61 16.28
C ASP A 69 12.02 -18.61 16.14
N GLU A 70 11.38 -19.79 16.12
CA GLU A 70 9.92 -19.92 16.14
C GLU A 70 9.30 -19.27 17.38
N ALA A 71 9.86 -19.53 18.56
CA ALA A 71 9.38 -18.92 19.80
C ALA A 71 9.53 -17.39 19.80
N PHE A 72 10.65 -16.88 19.26
CA PHE A 72 10.87 -15.44 19.13
C PHE A 72 9.93 -14.79 18.10
N LEU A 73 9.68 -15.46 16.97
CA LEU A 73 8.72 -15.01 15.98
C LEU A 73 7.29 -14.99 16.52
N ASP A 74 6.88 -16.01 17.29
CA ASP A 74 5.56 -16.04 17.95
C ASP A 74 5.38 -14.86 18.92
N GLU A 75 6.42 -14.54 19.71
CA GLU A 75 6.40 -13.39 20.64
C GLU A 75 6.18 -12.07 19.88
N ILE A 76 6.94 -11.85 18.80
CA ILE A 76 6.80 -10.64 17.97
C ILE A 76 5.43 -10.58 17.32
N GLN A 77 4.97 -11.69 16.74
CA GLN A 77 3.67 -11.74 16.06
C GLN A 77 2.53 -11.50 17.04
N ARG A 78 2.61 -12.06 18.25
CA ARG A 78 1.62 -11.82 19.31
C ARG A 78 1.60 -10.37 19.74
N ALA A 79 2.77 -9.75 19.96
CA ALA A 79 2.84 -8.34 20.31
C ALA A 79 2.24 -7.43 19.22
N ALA A 80 2.44 -7.78 17.95
CA ALA A 80 1.80 -7.08 16.83
C ALA A 80 0.28 -7.31 16.78
N PHE A 81 -0.18 -8.53 17.02
CA PHE A 81 -1.61 -8.85 17.10
C PHE A 81 -2.30 -8.11 18.24
N ASP A 82 -1.63 -7.97 19.39
CA ASP A 82 -2.18 -7.29 20.56
C ASP A 82 -2.56 -5.83 20.28
N PHE A 83 -1.93 -5.16 19.31
CA PHE A 83 -2.38 -3.85 18.82
C PHE A 83 -3.79 -3.93 18.21
N PHE A 84 -3.99 -4.82 17.24
CA PHE A 84 -5.29 -5.03 16.59
C PHE A 84 -6.37 -5.52 17.57
N TRP A 85 -5.96 -6.30 18.57
CA TRP A 85 -6.89 -6.84 19.54
C TRP A 85 -7.32 -5.82 20.60
N ASN A 86 -6.36 -5.11 21.20
CA ASN A 86 -6.58 -4.28 22.39
C ASN A 86 -6.93 -2.83 22.09
N GLU A 87 -6.47 -2.27 20.96
CA GLU A 87 -6.65 -0.84 20.66
C GLU A 87 -7.94 -0.54 19.87
N ALA A 88 -8.68 -1.57 19.47
CA ALA A 88 -9.90 -1.44 18.71
C ALA A 88 -11.02 -0.74 19.49
N ASP A 89 -11.77 0.14 18.83
CA ASP A 89 -12.94 0.79 19.41
C ASP A 89 -14.03 -0.24 19.76
N GLU A 90 -14.60 -0.17 20.96
CA GLU A 90 -15.59 -1.16 21.42
C GLU A 90 -16.91 -1.12 20.62
N ARG A 91 -17.23 0.01 19.97
CA ARG A 91 -18.51 0.20 19.25
C ARG A 91 -18.42 -0.24 17.81
N THR A 92 -17.29 0.03 17.15
CA THR A 92 -17.10 -0.29 15.73
C THR A 92 -16.18 -1.46 15.47
N GLY A 93 -15.37 -1.84 16.46
CA GLY A 93 -14.29 -2.79 16.32
C GLY A 93 -13.10 -2.26 15.52
N LEU A 94 -13.10 -1.00 15.06
CA LEU A 94 -12.04 -0.47 14.20
C LEU A 94 -10.79 -0.12 15.01
N VAL A 95 -9.62 -0.56 14.55
CA VAL A 95 -8.32 -0.17 15.10
C VAL A 95 -7.90 1.25 14.67
N PRO A 96 -7.35 2.10 15.56
CA PRO A 96 -6.79 3.39 15.16
C PRO A 96 -5.56 3.23 14.24
N ASP A 97 -5.23 4.26 13.46
CA ASP A 97 -4.05 4.30 12.57
C ASP A 97 -2.72 4.06 13.31
N ARG A 98 -2.65 4.53 14.56
CA ARG A 98 -1.56 4.29 15.53
C ARG A 98 -2.10 4.53 16.93
N THR A 99 -1.42 4.04 17.96
CA THR A 99 -1.85 4.14 19.37
C THR A 99 -2.06 5.59 19.86
N SER A 100 -1.41 6.56 19.22
CA SER A 100 -1.58 8.00 19.54
C SER A 100 -2.56 8.73 18.60
N SER A 101 -3.25 8.00 17.72
CA SER A 101 -4.12 8.55 16.68
C SER A 101 -5.56 8.70 17.17
N ASP A 102 -6.25 9.70 16.64
CA ASP A 102 -7.69 9.88 16.78
C ASP A 102 -8.45 9.52 15.49
N VAL A 103 -7.79 8.86 14.54
CA VAL A 103 -8.36 8.38 13.27
C VAL A 103 -8.05 6.91 13.03
N VAL A 104 -8.89 6.28 12.23
CA VAL A 104 -8.70 4.93 11.67
C VAL A 104 -8.20 5.06 10.25
N SER A 105 -7.14 4.34 9.86
CA SER A 105 -6.79 4.13 8.45
C SER A 105 -7.44 2.84 7.95
N VAL A 106 -8.12 2.89 6.80
CA VAL A 106 -8.80 1.71 6.25
C VAL A 106 -7.82 0.61 5.79
N ALA A 107 -6.60 0.97 5.41
CA ALA A 107 -5.54 -0.03 5.18
C ALA A 107 -5.20 -0.79 6.48
N GLY A 108 -5.10 -0.07 7.61
CA GLY A 108 -4.91 -0.67 8.93
C GLY A 108 -6.02 -1.65 9.29
N VAL A 109 -7.27 -1.35 8.93
CA VAL A 109 -8.42 -2.25 9.13
C VAL A 109 -8.34 -3.50 8.24
N GLY A 110 -7.80 -3.40 7.02
CA GLY A 110 -7.52 -4.58 6.19
C GLY A 110 -6.51 -5.53 6.84
N PHE A 111 -5.46 -4.98 7.46
CA PHE A 111 -4.52 -5.77 8.25
C PHE A 111 -5.16 -6.33 9.53
N GLU A 112 -6.02 -5.56 10.22
CA GLU A 112 -6.79 -6.04 11.37
C GLU A 112 -7.60 -7.29 11.01
N LEU A 113 -8.40 -7.22 9.95
CA LEU A 113 -9.24 -8.34 9.49
C LEU A 113 -8.41 -9.58 9.14
N SER A 114 -7.20 -9.38 8.60
CA SER A 114 -6.26 -10.46 8.28
C SER A 114 -5.59 -11.05 9.54
N ALA A 115 -5.40 -10.25 10.59
CA ALA A 115 -4.79 -10.67 11.84
C ALA A 115 -5.73 -11.54 12.70
N LEU A 116 -7.05 -11.42 12.53
CA LEU A 116 -8.03 -12.18 13.32
C LEU A 116 -7.91 -13.70 13.10
N PRO A 117 -7.91 -14.25 11.86
CA PRO A 117 -7.60 -15.66 11.62
C PRO A 117 -6.27 -16.10 12.23
N ILE A 118 -5.22 -15.29 12.11
CA ILE A 118 -3.89 -15.59 12.67
C ILE A 118 -3.98 -15.77 14.19
N GLY A 119 -4.65 -14.85 14.89
CA GLY A 119 -4.85 -14.95 16.33
C GLY A 119 -5.66 -16.17 16.77
N VAL A 120 -6.56 -16.68 15.91
CA VAL A 120 -7.30 -17.93 16.16
C VAL A 120 -6.39 -19.14 15.98
N GLU A 121 -5.67 -19.23 14.86
CA GLU A 121 -4.77 -20.37 14.55
C GLU A 121 -3.61 -20.47 15.55
N ARG A 122 -3.14 -19.32 16.05
CA ARG A 122 -2.12 -19.25 17.11
C ARG A 122 -2.67 -19.46 18.52
N GLY A 123 -4.00 -19.56 18.68
CA GLY A 123 -4.65 -19.79 19.97
C GLY A 123 -4.63 -18.59 20.92
N TRP A 124 -4.34 -17.39 20.44
CA TRP A 124 -4.39 -16.15 21.24
C TRP A 124 -5.82 -15.71 21.53
N ILE A 125 -6.73 -15.99 20.59
CA ILE A 125 -8.18 -15.77 20.72
C ILE A 125 -8.95 -17.01 20.27
N THR A 126 -10.19 -17.16 20.72
CA THR A 126 -11.07 -18.23 20.22
C THR A 126 -11.65 -17.88 18.85
N ARG A 127 -12.00 -18.89 18.04
CA ARG A 127 -12.67 -18.68 16.74
C ARG A 127 -13.91 -17.79 16.85
N ARG A 128 -14.73 -18.02 17.87
CA ARG A 128 -15.95 -17.22 18.14
C ARG A 128 -15.62 -15.75 18.44
N GLN A 129 -14.53 -15.47 19.15
CA GLN A 129 -14.09 -14.10 19.42
C GLN A 129 -13.62 -13.41 18.13
N GLY A 130 -12.83 -14.10 17.30
CA GLY A 130 -12.38 -13.59 16.00
C GLY A 130 -13.55 -13.31 15.06
N GLU A 131 -14.47 -14.25 14.93
CA GLU A 131 -15.68 -14.11 14.10
C GLU A 131 -16.54 -12.92 14.55
N ALA A 132 -16.75 -12.78 15.86
CA ALA A 132 -17.53 -11.68 16.41
C ALA A 132 -16.88 -10.31 16.12
N ARG A 133 -15.55 -10.21 16.22
CA ARG A 133 -14.82 -8.97 15.89
C ARG A 133 -14.89 -8.68 14.40
N ALA A 134 -14.62 -9.66 13.53
CA ALA A 134 -14.67 -9.48 12.08
C ALA A 134 -16.05 -9.01 11.62
N ARG A 135 -17.12 -9.63 12.15
CA ARG A 135 -18.49 -9.23 11.88
C ARG A 135 -18.78 -7.80 12.33
N LEU A 136 -18.31 -7.40 13.51
CA LEU A 136 -18.49 -6.05 14.03
C LEU A 136 -17.85 -5.01 13.10
N VAL A 137 -16.57 -5.20 12.75
CA VAL A 137 -15.81 -4.32 11.85
C VAL A 137 -16.54 -4.13 10.52
N LEU A 138 -16.87 -5.23 9.83
CA LEU A 138 -17.50 -5.19 8.51
C LEU A 138 -18.90 -4.56 8.58
N SER A 139 -19.69 -4.89 9.61
CA SER A 139 -21.01 -4.31 9.81
C SER A 139 -20.95 -2.80 10.05
N SER A 140 -19.97 -2.33 10.83
CA SER A 140 -19.78 -0.91 11.11
C SER A 140 -19.37 -0.11 9.88
N LEU A 141 -18.52 -0.68 9.02
CA LEU A 141 -18.18 -0.08 7.73
C LEU A 141 -19.41 0.03 6.82
N LEU A 142 -20.20 -1.04 6.69
CA LEU A 142 -21.40 -1.06 5.84
C LEU A 142 -22.48 -0.10 6.34
N ALA A 143 -22.67 -0.01 7.67
CA ALA A 143 -23.68 0.83 8.32
C ALA A 143 -23.44 2.34 8.12
N GLN A 144 -22.23 2.75 7.76
CA GLN A 144 -21.89 4.15 7.47
C GLN A 144 -21.80 4.37 5.96
N PRO A 145 -22.88 4.77 5.26
CA PRO A 145 -22.85 4.91 3.80
C PRO A 145 -21.94 6.04 3.30
N THR A 146 -21.61 7.01 4.15
CA THR A 146 -20.80 8.18 3.74
C THR A 146 -19.30 7.92 3.71
N ASN A 147 -18.84 6.77 4.22
CA ASN A 147 -17.42 6.40 4.30
C ASN A 147 -16.81 5.92 2.97
N ARG A 148 -17.61 5.90 1.91
CA ARG A 148 -17.21 5.38 0.60
C ARG A 148 -17.82 6.17 -0.55
N LYS A 149 -17.12 6.19 -1.68
CA LYS A 149 -17.58 6.70 -2.98
C LYS A 149 -17.38 5.60 -4.00
N ALA A 150 -18.43 5.27 -4.76
CA ALA A 150 -18.37 4.19 -5.75
C ALA A 150 -17.79 2.88 -5.15
N GLY A 151 -18.23 2.56 -3.93
CA GLY A 151 -17.79 1.38 -3.18
C GLY A 151 -16.41 1.44 -2.53
N LEU A 152 -15.52 2.34 -2.95
CA LEU A 152 -14.18 2.49 -2.37
C LEU A 152 -14.17 3.51 -1.22
N PHE A 153 -13.27 3.31 -0.26
CA PHE A 153 -13.30 3.96 1.05
C PHE A 153 -12.41 5.20 1.14
N PHE A 154 -12.85 6.15 1.96
CA PHE A 154 -11.99 7.22 2.44
C PHE A 154 -10.80 6.65 3.20
N HIS A 155 -9.61 7.22 3.00
CA HIS A 155 -8.38 6.79 3.65
C HIS A 155 -8.53 6.78 5.18
N PHE A 156 -9.03 7.89 5.75
CA PHE A 156 -9.21 8.04 7.18
C PHE A 156 -10.68 8.14 7.60
N LEU A 157 -11.03 7.41 8.65
CA LEU A 157 -12.36 7.38 9.26
C LEU A 157 -12.32 7.78 10.74
N ASN A 158 -13.48 8.17 11.26
CA ASN A 158 -13.74 8.32 12.68
C ASN A 158 -13.87 6.93 13.35
N PRO A 159 -13.14 6.66 14.45
CA PRO A 159 -13.17 5.35 15.11
C PRO A 159 -14.55 4.96 15.67
N HIS A 160 -15.36 5.93 16.08
CA HIS A 160 -16.60 5.64 16.82
C HIS A 160 -17.84 5.43 15.95
N ASP A 161 -17.80 5.84 14.67
CA ASP A 161 -18.96 5.77 13.77
C ASP A 161 -18.60 5.52 12.30
N ALA A 162 -17.32 5.25 12.02
CA ALA A 162 -16.75 5.01 10.70
C ALA A 162 -16.96 6.13 9.67
N SER A 163 -17.41 7.34 10.06
CA SER A 163 -17.60 8.45 9.12
C SER A 163 -16.27 8.98 8.59
N PRO A 164 -16.19 9.56 7.38
CA PRO A 164 -14.95 10.15 6.86
C PRO A 164 -14.36 11.17 7.82
N LYS A 165 -13.04 11.15 7.99
CA LYS A 165 -12.33 12.13 8.80
C LYS A 165 -11.19 12.77 8.03
N ARG A 166 -11.23 14.11 7.94
CA ARG A 166 -10.15 14.89 7.34
C ARG A 166 -8.91 14.87 8.23
N VAL A 167 -7.75 14.60 7.61
CA VAL A 167 -6.43 14.71 8.26
C VAL A 167 -5.58 15.70 7.46
N GLY A 168 -5.28 16.85 8.06
CA GLY A 168 -4.62 17.95 7.34
C GLY A 168 -5.44 18.40 6.12
N THR A 169 -4.84 18.37 4.94
CA THR A 169 -5.52 18.71 3.67
C THR A 169 -6.21 17.53 3.00
N GLU A 170 -6.17 16.35 3.63
CA GLU A 170 -6.62 15.10 3.03
C GLU A 170 -8.04 14.74 3.48
N LEU A 171 -8.93 14.59 2.50
CA LEU A 171 -10.21 13.91 2.61
C LEU A 171 -10.40 13.21 1.26
N VAL A 172 -9.81 12.03 1.13
CA VAL A 172 -9.62 11.34 -0.14
C VAL A 172 -10.12 9.91 -0.02
N VAL A 173 -10.88 9.47 -1.00
CA VAL A 173 -11.13 8.05 -1.26
C VAL A 173 -9.89 7.48 -1.90
N SER A 174 -9.27 6.49 -1.25
CA SER A 174 -7.97 5.93 -1.63
C SER A 174 -8.16 4.55 -2.24
N THR A 175 -7.72 4.38 -3.48
CA THR A 175 -7.88 3.11 -4.20
C THR A 175 -6.98 2.01 -3.63
N VAL A 176 -5.78 2.37 -3.15
CA VAL A 176 -4.84 1.40 -2.55
C VAL A 176 -5.28 0.98 -1.15
N ASP A 177 -5.71 1.91 -0.31
CA ASP A 177 -6.13 1.57 1.06
C ASP A 177 -7.43 0.75 1.03
N SER A 178 -8.30 1.03 0.05
CA SER A 178 -9.48 0.19 -0.21
C SER A 178 -9.10 -1.21 -0.68
N ALA A 179 -8.07 -1.36 -1.53
CA ALA A 179 -7.61 -2.68 -1.96
C ALA A 179 -7.11 -3.52 -0.77
N ILE A 180 -6.34 -2.91 0.13
CA ILE A 180 -5.86 -3.54 1.37
C ILE A 180 -7.04 -3.94 2.27
N LEU A 181 -7.99 -3.02 2.48
CA LEU A 181 -9.20 -3.30 3.26
C LEU A 181 -9.96 -4.51 2.70
N LEU A 182 -10.20 -4.53 1.38
CA LEU A 182 -10.97 -5.57 0.73
C LEU A 182 -10.23 -6.91 0.71
N ALA A 183 -8.90 -6.92 0.58
CA ALA A 183 -8.09 -8.13 0.72
C ALA A 183 -8.21 -8.73 2.13
N GLY A 184 -8.21 -7.87 3.16
CA GLY A 184 -8.50 -8.28 4.55
C GLY A 184 -9.92 -8.81 4.74
N ALA A 185 -10.92 -8.15 4.15
CA ALA A 185 -12.31 -8.59 4.20
C ALA A 185 -12.51 -9.96 3.55
N ILE A 186 -11.89 -10.21 2.40
CA ILE A 186 -11.87 -11.54 1.75
C ILE A 186 -11.23 -12.56 2.68
N THR A 187 -10.07 -12.26 3.27
CA THR A 187 -9.35 -13.17 4.17
C THR A 187 -10.22 -13.58 5.37
N ALA A 188 -10.81 -12.61 6.05
CA ALA A 188 -11.71 -12.87 7.18
C ALA A 188 -12.98 -13.62 6.73
N GLY A 189 -13.57 -13.24 5.59
CA GLY A 189 -14.74 -13.87 5.02
C GLY A 189 -14.52 -15.34 4.70
N GLN A 190 -13.42 -15.68 4.03
CA GLN A 190 -13.07 -17.07 3.69
C GLN A 190 -12.80 -17.91 4.93
N TYR A 191 -12.21 -17.33 5.98
CA TYR A 191 -11.87 -18.07 7.20
C TYR A 191 -13.08 -18.31 8.13
N PHE A 192 -13.88 -17.28 8.37
CA PHE A 192 -15.01 -17.35 9.31
C PHE A 192 -16.31 -17.84 8.64
N GLY A 193 -16.51 -17.59 7.35
CA GLY A 193 -17.72 -17.98 6.63
C GLY A 193 -18.96 -17.21 7.08
N GLY A 194 -20.14 -17.75 6.79
CA GLY A 194 -21.43 -17.26 7.29
C GLY A 194 -21.68 -15.78 7.03
N GLU A 195 -22.07 -15.04 8.07
CA GLU A 195 -22.36 -13.61 7.98
C GLU A 195 -21.10 -12.77 7.66
N VAL A 196 -19.92 -13.17 8.16
CA VAL A 196 -18.66 -12.47 7.88
C VAL A 196 -18.34 -12.54 6.37
N ALA A 197 -18.51 -13.72 5.76
CA ALA A 197 -18.36 -13.89 4.31
C ALA A 197 -19.36 -13.01 3.55
N ALA A 198 -20.64 -13.04 3.92
CA ALA A 198 -21.66 -12.24 3.23
C ALA A 198 -21.38 -10.72 3.28
N LEU A 199 -20.93 -10.20 4.43
CA LEU A 199 -20.57 -8.79 4.58
C LEU A 199 -19.30 -8.44 3.78
N GLY A 200 -18.29 -9.32 3.81
CA GLY A 200 -17.07 -9.13 3.03
C GLY A 200 -17.32 -9.17 1.52
N ASP A 201 -18.10 -10.15 1.05
CA ASP A 201 -18.49 -10.30 -0.34
C ASP A 201 -19.29 -9.08 -0.83
N GLN A 202 -20.18 -8.53 0.01
CA GLN A 202 -20.90 -7.31 -0.31
C GLN A 202 -19.96 -6.13 -0.54
N LEU A 203 -19.00 -5.90 0.36
CA LEU A 203 -18.02 -4.81 0.19
C LEU A 203 -17.18 -4.98 -1.09
N VAL A 204 -16.81 -6.21 -1.42
CA VAL A 204 -16.07 -6.53 -2.65
C VAL A 204 -16.91 -6.30 -3.90
N ALA A 205 -18.20 -6.66 -3.89
CA ALA A 205 -19.10 -6.45 -5.02
C ALA A 205 -19.44 -4.97 -5.23
N ASP A 206 -19.63 -4.22 -4.15
CA ASP A 206 -19.96 -2.79 -4.18
C ASP A 206 -18.81 -1.93 -4.75
N ALA A 207 -17.58 -2.44 -4.75
CA ALA A 207 -16.37 -1.75 -5.21
C ALA A 207 -16.37 -1.55 -6.74
N ASP A 208 -16.79 -0.37 -7.18
CA ASP A 208 -16.77 0.05 -8.58
C ASP A 208 -15.39 0.61 -8.95
N TRP A 209 -14.48 -0.28 -9.35
CA TRP A 209 -13.14 0.10 -9.77
C TRP A 209 -13.12 0.82 -11.11
N ALA A 210 -14.12 0.60 -11.97
CA ALA A 210 -14.25 1.27 -13.26
C ALA A 210 -14.45 2.78 -13.07
N PHE A 211 -15.15 3.21 -12.02
CA PHE A 211 -15.24 4.64 -11.65
C PHE A 211 -13.88 5.31 -11.40
N PHE A 212 -12.89 4.56 -10.94
CA PHE A 212 -11.55 5.05 -10.60
C PHE A 212 -10.51 4.80 -11.71
N ALA A 213 -10.93 4.31 -12.87
CA ALA A 213 -10.02 4.08 -13.99
C ALA A 213 -9.87 5.34 -14.84
N ASP A 214 -8.66 5.56 -15.35
CA ASP A 214 -8.43 6.52 -16.42
C ASP A 214 -9.04 6.03 -17.73
N HIS A 215 -9.48 6.97 -18.55
CA HIS A 215 -9.99 6.71 -19.90
C HIS A 215 -9.17 7.42 -20.98
N ASP A 216 -8.15 8.21 -20.63
CA ASP A 216 -7.37 8.98 -21.62
C ASP A 216 -5.88 9.15 -21.24
N HIS A 217 -5.29 8.17 -20.52
CA HIS A 217 -3.87 8.27 -20.13
C HIS A 217 -2.95 8.12 -21.37
N PRO A 218 -1.87 8.92 -21.49
CA PRO A 218 -0.88 8.76 -22.57
C PRO A 218 -0.21 7.36 -22.63
N ASP A 219 -0.13 6.67 -21.50
CA ASP A 219 0.44 5.32 -21.39
C ASP A 219 -0.61 4.19 -21.62
N GLY A 220 -1.87 4.55 -21.88
CA GLY A 220 -2.99 3.64 -22.16
C GLY A 220 -4.15 3.74 -21.16
N GLU A 221 -5.34 3.32 -21.58
CA GLU A 221 -6.57 3.42 -20.76
C GLU A 221 -6.62 2.36 -19.64
N GLY A 222 -7.40 2.62 -18.60
CA GLY A 222 -7.74 1.66 -17.55
C GLY A 222 -6.83 1.66 -16.32
N PHE A 223 -5.84 2.55 -16.22
CA PHE A 223 -5.03 2.65 -15.00
C PHE A 223 -5.82 3.28 -13.86
N LEU A 224 -5.68 2.73 -12.65
CA LEU A 224 -6.35 3.28 -11.47
C LEU A 224 -5.75 4.62 -11.07
N THR A 225 -6.59 5.59 -10.78
CA THR A 225 -6.18 6.81 -10.07
C THR A 225 -5.75 6.46 -8.64
N LEU A 226 -4.92 7.31 -8.04
CA LEU A 226 -4.65 7.30 -6.60
C LEU A 226 -5.93 7.45 -5.78
N GLY A 227 -6.94 8.16 -6.30
CA GLY A 227 -8.16 8.36 -5.55
C GLY A 227 -9.11 9.40 -6.10
N TRP A 228 -10.10 9.73 -5.27
CA TRP A 228 -11.10 10.74 -5.55
C TRP A 228 -11.25 11.64 -4.33
N LYS A 229 -11.55 12.92 -4.52
CA LYS A 229 -11.84 13.84 -3.41
C LYS A 229 -13.13 14.61 -3.65
N PRO A 230 -13.92 14.88 -2.59
CA PRO A 230 -15.09 15.73 -2.69
C PRO A 230 -14.70 17.21 -2.85
N VAL A 231 -15.64 17.99 -3.40
CA VAL A 231 -15.54 19.46 -3.43
C VAL A 231 -15.82 20.06 -2.05
N SER A 232 -16.65 19.39 -1.24
CA SER A 232 -17.10 19.88 0.07
C SER A 232 -17.06 18.78 1.12
N ASP A 233 -16.63 19.12 2.33
CA ASP A 233 -16.60 18.21 3.47
C ASP A 233 -18.01 17.92 4.01
N ASP A 234 -18.96 18.85 3.84
CA ASP A 234 -20.34 18.70 4.28
C ASP A 234 -21.13 17.69 3.43
N ASP A 235 -20.61 17.35 2.24
CA ASP A 235 -21.18 16.36 1.33
C ASP A 235 -20.06 15.46 0.77
N PRO A 236 -19.45 14.61 1.62
CA PRO A 236 -18.23 13.89 1.28
C PRO A 236 -18.45 12.89 0.15
N THR A 237 -19.67 12.41 -0.06
CA THR A 237 -20.00 11.49 -1.16
C THR A 237 -20.57 12.19 -2.40
N GLY A 238 -20.70 13.52 -2.35
CA GLY A 238 -21.35 14.32 -3.37
C GLY A 238 -20.52 14.55 -4.62
N LYS A 239 -20.48 15.82 -5.06
CA LYS A 239 -19.61 16.24 -6.18
C LYS A 239 -18.15 16.22 -5.76
N GLY A 240 -17.29 15.82 -6.67
CA GLY A 240 -15.85 15.73 -6.46
C GLY A 240 -15.13 15.46 -7.76
N GLU A 241 -13.83 15.19 -7.65
CA GLU A 241 -12.95 14.96 -8.79
C GLU A 241 -12.01 13.78 -8.52
N ILE A 242 -11.75 13.02 -9.59
CA ILE A 242 -10.68 12.02 -9.63
C ILE A 242 -9.34 12.77 -9.52
N LEU A 243 -8.41 12.22 -8.75
CA LEU A 243 -7.07 12.77 -8.63
C LEU A 243 -6.30 12.56 -9.95
N PRO A 244 -5.48 13.54 -10.38
CA PRO A 244 -4.76 13.48 -11.66
C PRO A 244 -3.48 12.63 -11.59
N TYR A 245 -3.43 11.65 -10.69
CA TYR A 245 -2.29 10.79 -10.44
C TYR A 245 -2.73 9.34 -10.54
N PHE A 246 -1.94 8.49 -11.18
CA PHE A 246 -2.32 7.11 -11.51
C PHE A 246 -1.26 6.09 -11.11
N TRP A 247 -1.73 4.89 -10.76
CA TRP A 247 -0.91 3.72 -10.45
C TRP A 247 -0.43 3.06 -11.74
N LEU A 248 0.71 3.53 -12.24
CA LEU A 248 1.25 3.07 -13.54
C LEU A 248 2.37 2.05 -13.38
N ASP A 249 3.05 2.01 -12.23
CA ASP A 249 4.19 1.14 -11.99
C ASP A 249 3.80 -0.20 -11.37
N SER A 250 4.75 -1.13 -11.29
CA SER A 250 4.56 -2.46 -10.68
C SER A 250 5.11 -2.55 -9.25
N GLY A 251 5.15 -1.41 -8.54
CA GLY A 251 5.29 -1.42 -7.09
C GLY A 251 4.18 -2.24 -6.43
N ASP A 252 4.45 -2.80 -5.26
CA ASP A 252 3.62 -3.88 -4.74
C ASP A 252 2.15 -3.49 -4.48
N GLU A 253 1.96 -2.30 -3.93
CA GLU A 253 0.63 -1.70 -3.71
C GLU A 253 -0.13 -1.45 -5.02
N HIS A 254 0.57 -1.04 -6.08
CA HIS A 254 -0.05 -0.85 -7.40
C HIS A 254 -0.52 -2.19 -7.96
N ARG A 255 0.27 -3.25 -7.77
CA ARG A 255 -0.09 -4.61 -8.17
C ARG A 255 -1.30 -5.09 -7.40
N LEU A 256 -1.34 -4.91 -6.07
CA LEU A 256 -2.48 -5.31 -5.25
C LEU A 256 -3.77 -4.59 -5.67
N ALA A 257 -3.74 -3.25 -5.77
CA ALA A 257 -4.91 -2.47 -6.17
C ALA A 257 -5.41 -2.87 -7.57
N THR A 258 -4.48 -3.00 -8.52
CA THR A 258 -4.83 -3.42 -9.89
C THR A 258 -5.37 -4.85 -9.92
N PHE A 259 -4.79 -5.77 -9.15
CA PHE A 259 -5.25 -7.15 -9.04
C PHE A 259 -6.70 -7.20 -8.54
N MET A 260 -6.99 -6.47 -7.46
CA MET A 260 -8.36 -6.37 -6.93
C MET A 260 -9.34 -5.81 -7.98
N ALA A 261 -8.93 -4.80 -8.73
CA ALA A 261 -9.76 -4.19 -9.75
C ALA A 261 -10.06 -5.10 -10.95
N VAL A 262 -9.08 -5.86 -11.44
CA VAL A 262 -9.29 -6.81 -12.55
C VAL A 262 -10.00 -8.10 -12.10
N CYS A 263 -10.03 -8.36 -10.79
CA CYS A 263 -10.72 -9.51 -10.20
C CYS A 263 -12.10 -9.18 -9.63
N SER A 264 -12.57 -7.92 -9.72
CA SER A 264 -13.89 -7.52 -9.22
C SER A 264 -14.98 -8.49 -9.69
N PRO A 265 -15.86 -9.03 -8.83
CA PRO A 265 -16.84 -10.04 -9.24
C PRO A 265 -17.89 -9.48 -10.21
N ASP A 266 -18.18 -8.18 -10.15
CA ASP A 266 -19.10 -7.50 -11.04
C ASP A 266 -18.38 -7.04 -12.33
N PRO A 267 -18.78 -7.52 -13.52
CA PRO A 267 -18.18 -7.12 -14.79
C PRO A 267 -18.25 -5.62 -15.09
N ASP A 268 -19.27 -4.90 -14.60
CA ASP A 268 -19.42 -3.47 -14.85
C ASP A 268 -18.47 -2.64 -13.97
N HIS A 269 -18.04 -3.21 -12.84
CA HIS A 269 -17.08 -2.63 -11.91
C HIS A 269 -15.64 -3.08 -12.18
N ARG A 270 -15.43 -4.03 -13.10
CA ARG A 270 -14.16 -4.70 -13.35
C ARG A 270 -13.35 -4.00 -14.43
N LEU A 271 -12.03 -3.97 -14.25
CA LEU A 271 -11.10 -3.50 -15.29
C LEU A 271 -10.65 -4.65 -16.21
N ASP A 272 -10.20 -4.29 -17.42
CA ASP A 272 -9.59 -5.28 -18.33
C ASP A 272 -8.38 -5.96 -17.66
N PRO A 273 -8.31 -7.31 -17.60
CA PRO A 273 -7.18 -8.03 -17.02
C PRO A 273 -5.81 -7.64 -17.58
N ALA A 274 -5.73 -7.19 -18.83
CA ALA A 274 -4.49 -6.71 -19.43
C ALA A 274 -3.91 -5.48 -18.70
N VAL A 275 -4.71 -4.70 -17.95
CA VAL A 275 -4.22 -3.58 -17.13
C VAL A 275 -3.14 -4.05 -16.15
N TYR A 276 -3.35 -5.17 -15.45
CA TYR A 276 -2.38 -5.72 -14.50
C TYR A 276 -1.02 -6.00 -15.16
N TYR A 277 -1.06 -6.55 -16.37
CA TYR A 277 0.16 -6.88 -17.12
C TYR A 277 0.80 -5.66 -17.82
N ARG A 278 0.02 -4.59 -18.06
CA ARG A 278 0.51 -3.34 -18.66
C ARG A 278 1.30 -2.46 -17.69
N LEU A 279 1.12 -2.64 -16.38
CA LEU A 279 1.89 -1.94 -15.33
C LEU A 279 3.39 -1.90 -15.71
N ARG A 280 4.00 -0.72 -15.57
CA ARG A 280 5.38 -0.47 -15.96
C ARG A 280 6.33 -1.32 -15.12
N ARG A 281 7.21 -2.04 -15.81
CA ARG A 281 8.24 -2.92 -15.24
C ARG A 281 9.60 -2.32 -15.51
N MET A 282 10.01 -1.37 -14.66
CA MET A 282 11.33 -0.76 -14.80
C MET A 282 12.41 -1.76 -14.43
N LEU A 283 13.16 -2.21 -15.44
CA LEU A 283 14.27 -3.13 -15.24
C LEU A 283 15.43 -2.43 -14.56
N GLY A 284 15.95 -3.08 -13.54
CA GLY A 284 17.12 -2.68 -12.77
C GLY A 284 18.00 -3.89 -12.45
N TRP A 285 19.02 -3.64 -11.62
CA TRP A 285 19.92 -4.69 -11.16
C TRP A 285 20.18 -4.55 -9.67
N HIS A 286 19.91 -5.62 -8.91
CA HIS A 286 20.30 -5.76 -7.52
C HIS A 286 20.53 -7.25 -7.22
N LYS A 287 21.80 -7.68 -7.22
CA LYS A 287 22.19 -9.10 -7.09
C LYS A 287 21.52 -10.03 -8.13
N GLY A 288 21.17 -9.46 -9.29
CA GLY A 288 20.39 -10.10 -10.38
C GLY A 288 19.46 -9.08 -11.04
N GLU A 289 18.82 -9.42 -12.16
CA GLU A 289 17.76 -8.57 -12.71
C GLU A 289 16.61 -8.42 -11.71
N VAL A 290 16.08 -7.20 -11.62
CA VAL A 290 14.90 -6.87 -10.81
C VAL A 290 14.00 -5.94 -11.61
N VAL A 291 12.70 -5.99 -11.34
CA VAL A 291 11.79 -4.88 -11.56
C VAL A 291 11.80 -4.02 -10.31
N TRP A 292 12.28 -2.79 -10.46
CA TRP A 292 12.43 -1.85 -9.35
C TRP A 292 11.38 -0.74 -9.40
N PHE A 293 11.05 -0.19 -8.24
CA PHE A 293 10.14 0.94 -8.08
C PHE A 293 10.90 2.16 -7.51
N PRO A 294 10.96 3.30 -8.24
CA PRO A 294 11.92 4.36 -7.99
C PRO A 294 11.56 5.38 -6.91
N TYR A 295 10.31 5.44 -6.47
CA TYR A 295 9.80 6.67 -5.86
C TYR A 295 10.01 6.78 -4.35
N SER A 296 9.75 5.73 -3.56
CA SER A 296 9.77 5.87 -2.09
C SER A 296 11.06 5.35 -1.44
N GLY A 297 11.71 4.35 -2.04
CA GLY A 297 12.74 3.55 -1.36
C GLY A 297 12.23 2.82 -0.11
N ALA A 298 10.91 2.84 0.14
CA ALA A 298 10.31 2.23 1.30
C ALA A 298 10.12 0.73 1.06
N LEU A 299 10.55 -0.08 2.02
CA LEU A 299 10.64 -1.53 1.82
C LEU A 299 9.28 -2.19 1.55
N PHE A 300 8.19 -1.64 2.10
CA PHE A 300 6.84 -2.19 1.95
C PHE A 300 6.38 -2.26 0.48
N THR A 301 6.90 -1.39 -0.40
CA THR A 301 6.58 -1.38 -1.83
C THR A 301 7.14 -2.60 -2.56
N ALA A 302 7.80 -3.51 -1.85
CA ALA A 302 8.26 -4.80 -2.37
C ALA A 302 7.51 -6.00 -1.79
N PHE A 303 6.72 -5.89 -0.72
CA PHE A 303 6.18 -7.11 -0.06
C PHE A 303 4.75 -7.07 0.51
N PHE A 304 4.06 -5.92 0.61
CA PHE A 304 2.67 -5.87 1.09
C PHE A 304 1.68 -6.80 0.37
N ALA A 305 1.66 -6.86 -0.96
CA ALA A 305 0.75 -7.73 -1.68
C ALA A 305 1.03 -9.22 -1.43
N HIS A 306 2.25 -9.57 -0.99
CA HIS A 306 2.57 -10.94 -0.59
C HIS A 306 1.84 -11.39 0.67
N CYS A 307 1.22 -10.48 1.43
CA CYS A 307 0.34 -10.83 2.54
C CYS A 307 -0.94 -11.55 2.08
N TRP A 308 -1.38 -11.35 0.83
CA TRP A 308 -2.64 -11.91 0.32
C TRP A 308 -2.50 -12.66 -1.00
N ILE A 309 -1.49 -12.35 -1.80
CA ILE A 309 -1.21 -13.01 -3.07
C ILE A 309 0.00 -13.91 -2.89
N ASP A 310 -0.22 -15.22 -3.06
CA ASP A 310 0.81 -16.24 -2.90
C ASP A 310 1.74 -16.31 -4.12
N TYR A 311 2.53 -15.25 -4.33
CA TYR A 311 3.48 -15.17 -5.43
C TYR A 311 4.54 -16.28 -5.39
N ALA A 312 4.83 -16.84 -4.19
CA ALA A 312 5.78 -17.93 -4.06
C ALA A 312 5.29 -19.18 -4.81
N HIS A 313 3.99 -19.46 -4.77
CA HIS A 313 3.39 -20.60 -5.48
C HIS A 313 2.97 -20.28 -6.93
N LEU A 314 2.66 -19.02 -7.25
CA LEU A 314 2.24 -18.63 -8.61
C LEU A 314 3.39 -18.69 -9.64
N GLY A 315 4.62 -18.47 -9.21
CA GLY A 315 5.80 -18.51 -10.08
C GLY A 315 5.88 -17.32 -11.05
N VAL A 316 6.53 -17.54 -12.20
CA VAL A 316 6.77 -16.52 -13.22
C VAL A 316 5.48 -16.16 -13.96
N ASP A 317 5.13 -14.88 -13.97
CA ASP A 317 3.96 -14.40 -14.72
C ASP A 317 4.12 -14.43 -16.25
N ASN A 318 3.02 -14.16 -16.97
CA ASN A 318 2.99 -14.26 -18.43
C ASN A 318 2.19 -13.13 -19.11
N PRO A 319 2.77 -11.92 -19.26
CA PRO A 319 2.12 -10.80 -19.91
C PRO A 319 1.65 -11.07 -21.34
N SER A 320 2.38 -11.89 -22.12
CA SER A 320 2.04 -12.16 -23.52
C SER A 320 0.78 -13.01 -23.69
N ALA A 321 0.43 -13.84 -22.70
CA ALA A 321 -0.86 -14.55 -22.67
C ALA A 321 -2.07 -13.60 -22.61
N TRP A 322 -1.84 -12.35 -22.22
CA TRP A 322 -2.84 -11.29 -22.12
C TRP A 322 -2.64 -10.21 -23.20
N GLY A 323 -1.92 -10.52 -24.29
CA GLY A 323 -1.68 -9.59 -25.40
C GLY A 323 -0.67 -8.48 -25.08
N VAL A 324 0.06 -8.58 -23.96
CA VAL A 324 1.06 -7.59 -23.55
C VAL A 324 2.47 -8.12 -23.84
N GLU A 325 2.91 -8.02 -25.09
CA GLU A 325 4.14 -8.68 -25.56
C GLU A 325 5.44 -8.04 -25.04
N GLN A 326 5.51 -6.71 -24.94
CA GLN A 326 6.75 -5.97 -24.60
C GLN A 326 6.90 -5.74 -23.09
N ARG A 327 6.80 -6.81 -22.30
CA ARG A 327 6.95 -6.77 -20.84
C ARG A 327 7.80 -7.94 -20.36
N ALA A 328 8.72 -7.64 -19.43
CA ALA A 328 9.50 -8.67 -18.75
C ALA A 328 8.59 -9.61 -17.99
N ARG A 329 8.92 -10.91 -18.01
CA ARG A 329 8.24 -11.92 -17.20
C ARG A 329 8.87 -11.97 -15.82
N VAL A 330 8.06 -11.98 -14.78
CA VAL A 330 8.53 -11.77 -13.41
C VAL A 330 7.93 -12.83 -12.50
N ASP A 331 8.81 -13.57 -11.83
CA ASP A 331 8.48 -14.20 -10.56
C ASP A 331 8.53 -13.11 -9.48
N TRP A 332 7.35 -12.71 -9.02
CA TRP A 332 7.24 -11.60 -8.08
C TRP A 332 7.79 -11.94 -6.70
N TRP A 333 7.81 -13.22 -6.28
CA TRP A 333 8.46 -13.63 -5.04
C TRP A 333 9.98 -13.47 -5.14
N GLU A 334 10.58 -13.92 -6.25
CA GLU A 334 12.02 -13.74 -6.47
C GLU A 334 12.39 -12.27 -6.59
N ASN A 335 11.56 -11.47 -7.28
CA ASN A 335 11.78 -10.03 -7.39
C ASN A 335 11.86 -9.37 -6.02
N SER A 336 10.89 -9.67 -5.14
CA SER A 336 10.84 -9.13 -3.78
C SER A 336 12.00 -9.63 -2.92
N ARG A 337 12.36 -10.91 -3.03
CA ARG A 337 13.54 -11.47 -2.35
C ARG A 337 14.82 -10.72 -2.72
N ARG A 338 15.04 -10.43 -4.01
CA ARG A 338 16.19 -9.64 -4.48
C ARG A 338 16.14 -8.19 -4.00
N MET A 339 14.96 -7.58 -3.95
CA MET A 339 14.80 -6.19 -3.53
C MET A 339 15.06 -5.98 -2.02
N VAL A 340 14.82 -7.01 -1.20
CA VAL A 340 14.94 -6.93 0.27
C VAL A 340 16.32 -7.38 0.77
N HIS A 341 17.00 -8.30 0.07
CA HIS A 341 18.30 -8.84 0.48
C HIS A 341 19.47 -8.10 -0.13
#